data_AF-A0A8K0KIP4-F1
#
_entry.id   AF-A0A8K0KIP4-F1
#
_cell.length_a   1.000
_cell.length_b   1.000
_cell.length_c   1.000
_cell.angle_alpha   90.00
_cell.angle_beta   90.00
_cell.angle_gamma   90.00
#
_symmetry.space_group_name_H-M   'P 1'
#
loop_
_entity.id
_entity.type
_entity.pdbx_description
1 polymer ?
#
loop_
_entity_poly.entity_id
_entity_poly.type
_entity_poly.pdbx_seq_one_letter_code
_entity_poly.pdbx_strand_id
1 'polypeptide(L)'
;MRLGIRGDRVASVPPTISPKAHSTSDDGRIRPCDRPACVLASARLLQRLDPTADPCSDFYQFSCGNYLRSQEVPDDSFHRSMLQEMQEEILAVIKKLIDQPSSEDENVSIRKARKLYASCMDRNFRTSHYKHYEDLPVFSVLSNGELGPWPLLRRSTWDPSSFRLHTLLGELAIYQVHTLFEVYVTPDEKNASQYTLQVRERKLAFSRLNYLQFYKGQPAIETAYYLNASHPDYVRYLRSYRRLLREAVLLLTQGNQESLQDSEDMLQFEAQFANVSYVLHVTENTKCYQPSTNGSDDNIDESGRMTIEELQEYAPEIGGGASRSAARFNHQLPLPWIPPRAGSPSSISRPKARQGLYFL
;
A
#
# COMPACT_ATOMS: atom_id res chain seq x y z
N MET A 1 17.85 24.69 14.36
CA MET A 1 18.80 23.60 14.64
C MET A 1 19.05 22.90 13.32
N ARG A 2 20.12 23.26 12.61
CA ARG A 2 20.51 22.62 11.35
C ARG A 2 21.20 21.32 11.71
N LEU A 3 20.60 20.18 11.37
CA LEU A 3 21.33 18.91 11.31
C LEU A 3 22.08 18.92 9.97
N GLY A 4 23.23 19.59 9.95
CA GLY A 4 24.21 19.42 8.89
C GLY A 4 24.79 18.02 9.02
N ILE A 5 24.52 17.16 8.04
CA ILE A 5 25.26 15.91 7.88
C ILE A 5 26.68 16.33 7.49
N ARG A 6 27.58 16.27 8.47
CA ARG A 6 29.01 16.40 8.25
C ARG A 6 29.38 15.27 7.29
N GLY A 7 29.96 15.62 6.14
CA GLY A 7 30.52 14.67 5.19
C GLY A 7 31.74 13.98 5.80
N ASP A 8 31.49 13.03 6.69
CA ASP A 8 32.52 12.14 7.20
C ASP A 8 32.59 10.92 6.28
N ARG A 9 33.66 10.89 5.49
CA ARG A 9 34.27 9.76 4.77
C ARG A 9 33.27 8.73 4.25
N VAL A 10 33.05 8.75 2.92
CA VAL A 10 32.60 7.58 2.16
C VAL A 10 33.37 6.36 2.69
N ALA A 11 32.68 5.48 3.40
CA ALA A 11 33.22 4.18 3.73
C ALA A 11 33.58 3.55 2.39
N SER A 12 34.87 3.28 2.20
CA SER A 12 35.39 2.60 1.03
C SER A 12 34.49 1.42 0.71
N VAL A 13 33.96 1.39 -0.52
CA VAL A 13 33.25 0.24 -1.07
C VAL A 13 34.05 -1.00 -0.68
N PRO A 14 33.47 -1.98 0.02
CA PRO A 14 34.18 -3.22 0.32
C PRO A 14 34.68 -3.76 -1.03
N PRO A 15 35.95 -4.18 -1.13
CA PRO A 15 36.51 -4.58 -2.40
C PRO A 15 35.56 -5.60 -3.03
N THR A 16 35.14 -5.30 -4.26
CA THR A 16 34.44 -6.26 -5.11
C THR A 16 35.17 -7.58 -4.95
N ILE A 17 34.50 -8.59 -4.41
CA ILE A 17 35.05 -9.94 -4.41
C ILE A 17 35.06 -10.32 -5.88
N SER A 18 36.15 -9.99 -6.57
CA SER A 18 36.48 -10.60 -7.85
C SER A 18 36.36 -12.10 -7.60
N PRO A 19 35.62 -12.85 -8.44
CA PRO A 19 35.64 -14.29 -8.35
C PRO A 19 37.12 -14.67 -8.43
N LYS A 20 37.68 -15.17 -7.31
CA LYS A 20 39.05 -15.65 -7.30
C LYS A 20 39.12 -16.64 -8.45
N ALA A 21 39.96 -16.32 -9.42
CA ALA A 21 40.24 -17.18 -10.56
C ALA A 21 40.43 -18.61 -10.05
N HIS A 22 39.80 -19.56 -10.74
CA HIS A 22 39.92 -20.98 -10.45
C HIS A 22 41.37 -21.31 -10.10
N SER A 23 41.60 -21.97 -8.95
CA SER A 23 42.88 -22.62 -8.72
C SER A 23 42.98 -23.77 -9.72
N THR A 24 43.55 -23.48 -10.88
CA THR A 24 43.96 -24.49 -11.85
C THR A 24 44.97 -25.38 -11.15
N SER A 25 44.62 -26.64 -10.92
CA SER A 25 45.61 -27.65 -10.59
C SER A 25 46.55 -27.79 -11.79
N ASP A 26 47.83 -28.10 -11.53
CA ASP A 26 48.93 -28.26 -12.50
C ASP A 26 48.71 -29.36 -13.58
N ASP A 27 47.49 -29.89 -13.70
CA ASP A 27 47.05 -30.97 -14.60
C ASP A 27 45.91 -30.52 -15.54
N GLY A 28 45.63 -29.22 -15.65
CA GLY A 28 44.55 -28.69 -16.50
C GLY A 28 43.13 -29.06 -16.07
N ARG A 29 42.95 -29.81 -14.96
CA ARG A 29 41.65 -30.16 -14.39
C ARG A 29 41.14 -29.07 -13.44
N ILE A 30 39.91 -28.63 -13.68
CA ILE A 30 39.19 -27.72 -12.78
C ILE A 30 38.89 -28.47 -11.49
N ARG A 31 39.47 -28.02 -10.36
CA ARG A 31 39.14 -28.58 -9.04
C ARG A 31 37.74 -28.13 -8.62
N PRO A 32 36.82 -29.05 -8.28
CA PRO A 32 35.52 -28.67 -7.72
C PRO A 32 35.70 -27.89 -6.41
N CYS A 33 34.82 -26.92 -6.17
CA CYS A 33 34.82 -26.21 -4.90
C CYS A 33 34.29 -27.14 -3.79
N ASP A 34 35.12 -27.41 -2.79
CA ASP A 34 34.85 -28.30 -1.65
C ASP A 34 34.50 -27.54 -0.36
N ARG A 35 34.49 -26.20 -0.40
CA ARG A 35 34.11 -25.37 0.75
C ARG A 35 32.67 -25.69 1.17
N PRO A 36 32.35 -25.68 2.48
CA PRO A 36 31.00 -25.98 2.97
C PRO A 36 29.89 -25.17 2.28
N ALA A 37 30.14 -23.88 1.99
CA ALA A 37 29.19 -23.03 1.27
C ALA A 37 28.92 -23.52 -0.17
N CYS A 38 29.94 -24.00 -0.89
CA CYS A 38 29.78 -24.55 -2.24
C CYS A 38 29.00 -25.86 -2.23
N VAL A 39 29.29 -26.74 -1.25
CA VAL A 39 28.59 -28.02 -1.09
C VAL A 39 27.12 -27.82 -0.76
N LEU A 40 26.80 -26.88 0.14
CA LEU A 40 25.41 -26.56 0.49
C LEU A 40 24.67 -25.92 -0.68
N ALA A 41 25.32 -25.01 -1.42
CA ALA A 41 24.73 -24.37 -2.59
C ALA A 41 24.46 -25.40 -3.71
N SER A 42 25.42 -26.27 -4.01
CA SER A 42 25.25 -27.30 -5.04
C SER A 42 24.15 -28.31 -4.66
N ALA A 43 24.09 -28.73 -3.40
CA ALA A 43 23.01 -29.59 -2.90
C ALA A 43 21.63 -28.95 -3.08
N ARG A 44 21.47 -27.67 -2.72
CA ARG A 44 20.21 -26.93 -2.89
C ARG A 44 19.81 -26.78 -4.37
N LEU A 45 20.76 -26.59 -5.27
CA LEU A 45 20.50 -26.54 -6.71
C LEU A 45 20.03 -27.91 -7.21
N LEU A 46 20.78 -28.96 -6.92
CA LEU A 46 20.47 -30.33 -7.38
C LEU A 46 19.11 -30.83 -6.89
N GLN A 47 18.67 -30.42 -5.69
CA GLN A 47 17.34 -30.74 -5.19
C GLN A 47 16.19 -30.16 -6.02
N ARG A 48 16.44 -29.08 -6.78
CA ARG A 48 15.42 -28.35 -7.55
C ARG A 48 15.48 -28.62 -9.04
N LEU A 49 16.67 -28.90 -9.55
CA LEU A 49 16.91 -29.25 -10.95
C LEU A 49 16.20 -30.55 -11.31
N ASP A 50 15.59 -30.58 -12.49
CA ASP A 50 15.06 -31.76 -13.17
C ASP A 50 15.96 -32.11 -14.36
N PRO A 51 16.93 -33.01 -14.19
CA PRO A 51 17.89 -33.35 -15.25
C PRO A 51 17.26 -34.14 -16.40
N THR A 52 15.97 -34.54 -16.29
CA THR A 52 15.27 -35.26 -17.35
C THR A 52 14.72 -34.34 -18.43
N ALA A 53 14.57 -33.04 -18.14
CA ALA A 53 14.19 -32.03 -19.11
C ALA A 53 15.42 -31.48 -19.85
N ASP A 54 15.30 -31.25 -21.16
CA ASP A 54 16.37 -30.65 -21.93
C ASP A 54 16.42 -29.12 -21.70
N PRO A 55 17.53 -28.56 -21.18
CA PRO A 55 17.64 -27.13 -20.89
C PRO A 55 17.54 -26.24 -22.13
N CYS A 56 17.82 -26.76 -23.33
CA CYS A 56 17.73 -25.99 -24.57
C CYS A 56 16.29 -25.81 -25.06
N SER A 57 15.37 -26.68 -24.64
CA SER A 57 13.96 -26.63 -25.01
C SER A 57 13.08 -26.05 -23.90
N ASP A 58 13.30 -26.45 -22.64
CA ASP A 58 12.58 -25.91 -21.48
C ASP A 58 13.52 -25.75 -20.28
N PHE A 59 14.21 -24.61 -20.24
CA PHE A 59 15.09 -24.28 -19.13
C PHE A 59 14.35 -24.10 -17.81
N TYR A 60 13.06 -23.72 -17.82
CA TYR A 60 12.28 -23.56 -16.60
C TYR A 60 11.98 -24.92 -15.97
N GLN A 61 11.54 -25.89 -16.76
CA GLN A 61 11.37 -27.25 -16.30
C GLN A 61 12.70 -27.87 -15.86
N PHE A 62 13.78 -27.70 -16.63
CA PHE A 62 15.11 -28.19 -16.20
C PHE A 62 15.55 -27.57 -14.87
N SER A 63 15.35 -26.27 -14.68
CA SER A 63 15.86 -25.57 -13.50
C SER A 63 14.98 -25.71 -12.24
N CYS A 64 13.66 -25.83 -12.41
CA CYS A 64 12.68 -25.79 -11.32
C CYS A 64 11.80 -27.06 -11.23
N GLY A 65 11.93 -28.01 -12.15
CA GLY A 65 10.97 -29.10 -12.30
C GLY A 65 10.79 -29.98 -11.07
N ASN A 66 11.85 -30.20 -10.27
CA ASN A 66 11.73 -30.92 -9.00
C ASN A 66 11.18 -30.04 -7.87
N TYR A 67 11.46 -28.73 -7.90
CA TYR A 67 10.84 -27.78 -6.97
C TYR A 67 9.31 -27.76 -7.14
N LEU A 68 8.82 -27.70 -8.38
CA LEU A 68 7.38 -27.70 -8.68
C LEU A 68 6.67 -28.98 -8.25
N ARG A 69 7.39 -30.11 -8.25
CA ARG A 69 6.85 -31.41 -7.81
C ARG A 69 6.87 -31.62 -6.30
N SER A 70 7.76 -30.93 -5.59
CA SER A 70 7.97 -31.12 -4.16
C SER A 70 7.30 -30.06 -3.29
N GLN A 71 6.94 -28.91 -3.86
CA GLN A 71 6.28 -27.83 -3.14
C GLN A 71 4.80 -27.75 -3.48
N GLU A 72 3.99 -27.67 -2.45
CA GLU A 72 2.56 -27.35 -2.57
C GLU A 72 2.33 -25.88 -2.25
N VAL A 73 1.29 -25.30 -2.84
CA VAL A 73 0.85 -23.95 -2.47
C VAL A 73 0.07 -24.07 -1.15
N PRO A 74 0.53 -23.39 -0.07
CA PRO A 74 -0.18 -23.42 1.21
C PRO A 74 -1.60 -22.83 1.09
N ASP A 75 -2.53 -23.31 1.93
CA ASP A 75 -3.94 -22.88 1.92
C ASP A 75 -4.13 -21.36 2.16
N ASP A 76 -3.17 -20.73 2.83
CA ASP A 76 -3.18 -19.29 3.14
C ASP A 76 -2.46 -18.44 2.09
N SER A 77 -2.04 -19.04 0.97
CA SER A 77 -1.32 -18.36 -0.11
C SER A 77 -1.95 -18.66 -1.48
N PHE A 78 -1.87 -17.68 -2.39
CA PHE A 78 -2.30 -17.89 -3.79
C PHE A 78 -1.19 -18.46 -4.69
N HIS A 79 0.05 -18.48 -4.21
CA HIS A 79 1.20 -18.98 -4.95
C HIS A 79 2.27 -19.46 -3.97
N ARG A 80 3.28 -20.19 -4.47
CA ARG A 80 4.47 -20.56 -3.71
C ARG A 80 5.68 -20.28 -4.58
N SER A 81 6.64 -19.54 -4.05
CA SER A 81 7.87 -19.20 -4.77
C SER A 81 9.06 -19.15 -3.83
N MET A 82 10.25 -19.25 -4.39
CA MET A 82 11.50 -19.10 -3.64
C MET A 82 11.58 -17.80 -2.85
N LEU A 83 11.06 -16.70 -3.40
CA LEU A 83 11.05 -15.40 -2.72
C LEU A 83 10.13 -15.43 -1.49
N GLN A 84 9.00 -16.12 -1.59
CA GLN A 84 8.08 -16.30 -0.46
C GLN A 84 8.71 -17.15 0.64
N GLU A 85 9.41 -18.23 0.29
CA GLU A 85 10.16 -19.05 1.27
C GLU A 85 11.18 -18.22 2.03
N MET A 86 11.96 -17.41 1.30
CA MET A 86 12.94 -16.52 1.92
C MET A 86 12.27 -15.45 2.80
N GLN A 87 11.15 -14.90 2.38
CA GLN A 87 10.38 -13.94 3.17
C GLN A 87 9.84 -14.58 4.45
N GLU A 88 9.32 -15.80 4.39
CA GLU A 88 8.85 -16.56 5.55
C GLU A 88 9.99 -16.83 6.56
N GLU A 89 11.18 -17.21 6.08
CA GLU A 89 12.37 -17.37 6.92
C GLU A 89 12.75 -16.05 7.63
N ILE A 90 12.74 -14.93 6.90
CA ILE A 90 13.03 -13.61 7.46
C ILE A 90 11.97 -13.22 8.50
N LEU A 91 10.69 -13.41 8.19
CA LEU A 91 9.59 -13.11 9.12
C LEU A 91 9.66 -13.97 10.38
N ALA A 92 10.10 -15.24 10.27
CA ALA A 92 10.33 -16.10 11.43
C ALA A 92 11.47 -15.56 12.32
N VAL A 93 12.54 -15.03 11.73
CA VAL A 93 13.62 -14.36 12.48
C VAL A 93 13.13 -13.08 13.13
N ILE A 94 12.40 -12.22 12.40
CA ILE A 94 11.83 -10.98 12.93
C ILE A 94 10.89 -11.28 14.10
N LYS A 95 10.01 -12.29 13.95
CA LYS A 95 9.13 -12.75 15.03
C LYS A 95 9.93 -13.13 16.28
N LYS A 96 10.98 -13.95 16.13
CA LYS A 96 11.86 -14.33 17.26
C LYS A 96 12.49 -13.11 17.94
N LEU A 97 12.86 -12.07 17.19
CA LEU A 97 13.45 -10.85 17.75
C LEU A 97 12.41 -9.96 18.44
N ILE A 98 11.18 -9.91 17.96
CA ILE A 98 10.09 -9.09 18.52
C ILE A 98 9.46 -9.76 19.75
N ASP A 99 9.40 -11.09 19.79
CA ASP A 99 8.86 -11.89 20.91
C ASP A 99 9.76 -11.90 22.15
N GLN A 100 11.01 -11.42 22.05
CA GLN A 100 11.91 -11.32 23.19
C GLN A 100 11.42 -10.25 24.19
N PRO A 101 11.69 -10.42 25.49
CA PRO A 101 11.33 -9.43 26.50
C PRO A 101 12.04 -8.10 26.21
N SER A 102 11.32 -6.99 26.36
CA SER A 102 11.89 -5.64 26.23
C SER A 102 12.80 -5.33 27.42
N SER A 103 13.96 -4.74 27.13
CA SER A 103 14.84 -4.13 28.14
C SER A 103 14.52 -2.64 28.29
N GLU A 104 14.73 -2.08 29.49
CA GLU A 104 14.58 -0.63 29.71
C GLU A 104 15.58 0.21 28.91
N ASP A 105 16.76 -0.35 28.62
CA ASP A 105 17.82 0.28 27.83
C ASP A 105 17.58 0.19 26.30
N GLU A 106 16.45 -0.40 25.88
CA GLU A 106 16.13 -0.59 24.47
C GLU A 106 15.73 0.72 23.77
N ASN A 107 16.11 0.82 22.49
CA ASN A 107 15.74 1.96 21.65
C ASN A 107 14.20 2.14 21.61
N VAL A 108 13.75 3.39 21.75
CA VAL A 108 12.32 3.75 21.77
C VAL A 108 11.56 3.20 20.56
N SER A 109 12.17 3.20 19.37
CA SER A 109 11.56 2.70 18.14
C SER A 109 11.32 1.19 18.19
N ILE A 110 12.28 0.41 18.71
CA ILE A 110 12.12 -1.04 18.85
C ILE A 110 11.05 -1.35 19.89
N ARG A 111 11.05 -0.63 21.02
CA ARG A 111 10.02 -0.78 22.05
C ARG A 111 8.62 -0.47 21.52
N LYS A 112 8.47 0.54 20.66
CA LYS A 112 7.18 0.84 19.98
C LYS A 112 6.76 -0.29 19.05
N ALA A 113 7.67 -0.82 18.24
CA ALA A 113 7.39 -1.94 17.34
C ALA A 113 6.94 -3.19 18.12
N ARG A 114 7.63 -3.52 19.22
CA ARG A 114 7.24 -4.64 20.11
C ARG A 114 5.88 -4.44 20.75
N LYS A 115 5.58 -3.24 21.26
CA LYS A 115 4.26 -2.91 21.82
C LYS A 115 3.14 -3.04 20.78
N LEU A 116 3.38 -2.55 19.56
CA LEU A 116 2.42 -2.67 18.47
C LEU A 116 2.18 -4.15 18.11
N TYR A 117 3.24 -4.95 17.98
CA TYR A 117 3.13 -6.38 17.74
C TYR A 117 2.34 -7.09 18.85
N ALA A 118 2.67 -6.84 20.12
CA ALA A 118 1.97 -7.43 21.26
C ALA A 118 0.47 -7.09 21.25
N SER A 119 0.10 -5.84 20.92
CA SER A 119 -1.30 -5.44 20.82
C SER A 119 -2.07 -6.17 19.70
N CYS A 120 -1.40 -6.53 18.61
CA CYS A 120 -2.00 -7.30 17.51
C CYS A 120 -2.19 -8.78 17.87
N MET A 121 -1.23 -9.35 18.62
CA MET A 121 -1.24 -10.76 19.00
C MET A 121 -2.11 -11.07 20.23
N ASP A 122 -2.53 -10.06 20.98
CA ASP A 122 -3.40 -10.22 22.14
C ASP A 122 -4.78 -10.76 21.72
N ARG A 123 -5.02 -12.04 22.02
CA ARG A 123 -6.28 -12.72 21.70
C ARG A 123 -7.45 -12.26 22.56
N ASN A 124 -7.18 -11.67 23.73
CA ASN A 124 -8.24 -11.16 24.61
C ASN A 124 -8.97 -9.99 23.94
N PHE A 125 -8.24 -9.15 23.20
CA PHE A 125 -8.79 -8.07 22.38
C PHE A 125 -9.82 -8.58 21.34
N ARG A 126 -9.61 -9.79 20.78
CA ARG A 126 -10.39 -10.30 19.65
C ARG A 126 -11.73 -10.95 20.01
N THR A 127 -11.94 -11.36 21.25
CA THR A 127 -13.07 -12.27 21.59
C THR A 127 -13.86 -11.88 22.83
N SER A 128 -13.39 -10.93 23.65
CA SER A 128 -13.93 -10.77 25.01
C SER A 128 -14.34 -9.35 25.42
N HIS A 129 -13.95 -8.30 24.68
CA HIS A 129 -14.11 -6.93 25.18
C HIS A 129 -15.37 -6.20 24.72
N TYR A 130 -15.97 -6.58 23.59
CA TYR A 130 -17.08 -5.84 23.01
C TYR A 130 -18.35 -6.69 23.05
N LYS A 131 -19.32 -6.26 23.87
CA LYS A 131 -20.64 -6.91 23.98
C LYS A 131 -21.56 -6.47 22.85
N HIS A 132 -21.37 -5.24 22.37
CA HIS A 132 -22.09 -4.69 21.24
C HIS A 132 -21.10 -4.27 20.15
N TYR A 133 -21.49 -4.47 18.90
CA TYR A 133 -20.69 -4.10 17.72
C TYR A 133 -20.43 -2.57 17.67
N GLU A 134 -21.31 -1.74 18.24
CA GLU A 134 -21.12 -0.28 18.38
C GLU A 134 -19.91 0.08 19.26
N ASP A 135 -19.49 -0.83 20.15
CA ASP A 135 -18.35 -0.63 21.03
C ASP A 135 -17.01 -0.81 20.28
N LEU A 136 -17.03 -1.33 19.04
CA LEU A 136 -15.82 -1.52 18.25
C LEU A 136 -15.18 -0.16 17.92
N PRO A 137 -13.84 -0.02 17.99
CA PRO A 137 -13.17 1.24 17.69
C PRO A 137 -13.51 1.81 16.31
N VAL A 138 -13.79 0.95 15.32
CA VAL A 138 -14.19 1.39 13.97
C VAL A 138 -15.48 2.21 13.98
N PHE A 139 -16.43 1.93 14.87
CA PHE A 139 -17.69 2.68 14.97
C PHE A 139 -17.49 4.09 15.53
N SER A 140 -16.50 4.31 16.39
CA SER A 140 -16.14 5.65 16.85
C SER A 140 -15.69 6.54 15.69
N VAL A 141 -15.05 5.96 14.66
CA VAL A 141 -14.62 6.67 13.45
C VAL A 141 -15.79 6.85 12.47
N LEU A 142 -16.61 5.81 12.28
CA LEU A 142 -17.67 5.77 11.26
C LEU A 142 -19.01 6.44 11.65
N SER A 143 -19.33 6.57 12.94
CA SER A 143 -20.65 7.04 13.39
C SER A 143 -20.64 8.46 13.94
N ASN A 144 -19.67 8.77 14.80
CA ASN A 144 -19.63 10.02 15.57
C ASN A 144 -18.26 10.73 15.50
N GLY A 145 -17.38 10.27 14.61
CA GLY A 145 -16.01 10.73 14.47
C GLY A 145 -15.84 11.84 13.44
N GLU A 146 -14.59 12.10 13.10
CA GLU A 146 -14.17 13.16 12.16
C GLU A 146 -14.71 12.97 10.73
N LEU A 147 -15.12 11.75 10.35
CA LEU A 147 -15.69 11.43 9.04
C LEU A 147 -17.16 11.85 8.88
N GLY A 148 -17.86 12.17 9.97
CA GLY A 148 -19.30 12.40 9.97
C GLY A 148 -20.15 11.12 9.89
N PRO A 149 -21.49 11.23 9.93
CA PRO A 149 -22.37 10.07 9.96
C PRO A 149 -22.40 9.37 8.60
N TRP A 150 -22.11 8.06 8.57
CA TRP A 150 -22.34 7.25 7.38
C TRP A 150 -23.84 6.93 7.23
N PRO A 151 -24.53 7.38 6.15
CA PRO A 151 -25.98 7.17 5.99
C PRO A 151 -26.43 5.71 6.09
N LEU A 152 -25.55 4.76 5.75
CA LEU A 152 -25.80 3.33 5.88
C LEU A 152 -25.99 2.89 7.34
N LEU A 153 -25.29 3.50 8.29
CA LEU A 153 -25.38 3.20 9.72
C LEU A 153 -26.42 4.04 10.44
N ARG A 154 -26.57 5.31 10.05
CA ARG A 154 -27.40 6.31 10.76
C ARG A 154 -28.18 7.19 9.77
N ARG A 155 -29.13 6.58 9.06
CA ARG A 155 -29.96 7.27 8.05
C ARG A 155 -30.71 8.49 8.61
N SER A 156 -31.19 8.43 9.85
CA SER A 156 -31.97 9.51 10.47
C SER A 156 -31.17 10.76 10.84
N THR A 157 -29.85 10.64 11.03
CA THR A 157 -28.98 11.76 11.39
C THR A 157 -28.17 12.28 10.21
N TRP A 158 -28.29 11.65 9.04
CA TRP A 158 -27.60 12.08 7.84
C TRP A 158 -28.42 13.12 7.09
N ASP A 159 -27.86 14.32 6.94
CA ASP A 159 -28.45 15.42 6.18
C ASP A 159 -27.67 15.62 4.87
N PRO A 160 -28.29 15.33 3.70
CA PRO A 160 -27.67 15.53 2.40
C PRO A 160 -27.16 16.96 2.16
N SER A 161 -27.82 17.97 2.73
CA SER A 161 -27.48 19.37 2.50
C SER A 161 -26.21 19.81 3.22
N SER A 162 -25.89 19.14 4.33
CA SER A 162 -24.68 19.36 5.12
C SER A 162 -23.46 18.62 4.56
N PHE A 163 -23.68 17.59 3.74
CA PHE A 163 -22.61 16.73 3.25
C PHE A 163 -21.66 17.48 2.30
N ARG A 164 -20.36 17.27 2.49
CA ARG A 164 -19.29 17.84 1.66
C ARG A 164 -18.31 16.74 1.28
N LEU A 165 -18.39 16.28 0.03
CA LEU A 165 -17.58 15.17 -0.46
C LEU A 165 -16.07 15.44 -0.32
N HIS A 166 -15.60 16.64 -0.67
CA HIS A 166 -14.18 17.00 -0.58
C HIS A 166 -13.65 16.95 0.87
N THR A 167 -14.48 17.28 1.86
CA THR A 167 -14.09 17.21 3.28
C THR A 167 -13.93 15.75 3.68
N LEU A 168 -14.90 14.90 3.34
CA LEU A 168 -14.81 13.47 3.59
C LEU A 168 -13.57 12.84 2.93
N LEU A 169 -13.30 13.17 1.67
CA LEU A 169 -12.12 12.67 0.95
C LEU A 169 -10.81 13.13 1.60
N GLY A 170 -10.75 14.38 2.06
CA GLY A 170 -9.60 14.92 2.79
C GLY A 170 -9.35 14.21 4.11
N GLU A 171 -10.41 13.98 4.90
CA GLU A 171 -10.32 13.24 6.17
C GLU A 171 -9.93 11.79 5.93
N LEU A 172 -10.53 11.10 4.95
CA LEU A 172 -10.15 9.74 4.57
C LEU A 172 -8.67 9.65 4.16
N ALA A 173 -8.13 10.66 3.48
CA ALA A 173 -6.70 10.70 3.12
C ALA A 173 -5.78 10.80 4.35
N ILE A 174 -6.21 11.45 5.45
CA ILE A 174 -5.48 11.45 6.74
C ILE A 174 -5.39 10.03 7.29
N TYR A 175 -6.47 9.25 7.17
CA TYR A 175 -6.50 7.82 7.52
C TYR A 175 -5.83 6.91 6.48
N GLN A 176 -5.19 7.47 5.45
CA GLN A 176 -4.56 6.75 4.33
C GLN A 176 -5.55 5.88 3.54
N VAL A 177 -6.82 6.30 3.52
CA VAL A 177 -7.88 5.68 2.73
C VAL A 177 -8.13 6.55 1.49
N HIS A 178 -7.80 6.01 0.33
CA HIS A 178 -8.05 6.65 -0.97
C HIS A 178 -9.15 5.87 -1.69
N THR A 179 -10.16 6.57 -2.22
CA THR A 179 -11.36 5.96 -2.81
C THR A 179 -11.56 6.30 -4.29
N LEU A 180 -11.60 7.59 -4.64
CA LEU A 180 -11.85 8.04 -6.02
C LEU A 180 -10.56 8.33 -6.78
N PHE A 181 -9.60 8.96 -6.12
CA PHE A 181 -8.29 9.29 -6.69
C PHE A 181 -7.20 9.15 -5.61
N GLU A 182 -6.00 8.80 -6.04
CA GLU A 182 -4.84 8.72 -5.15
C GLU A 182 -4.21 10.11 -5.03
N VAL A 183 -3.92 10.54 -3.81
CA VAL A 183 -3.26 11.83 -3.54
C VAL A 183 -2.03 11.55 -2.71
N TYR A 184 -0.86 11.86 -3.24
CA TYR A 184 0.40 11.58 -2.55
C TYR A 184 1.47 12.61 -2.93
N VAL A 185 2.48 12.76 -2.08
CA VAL A 185 3.57 13.71 -2.26
C VAL A 185 4.82 12.96 -2.68
N THR A 186 5.41 13.34 -3.80
CA THR A 186 6.63 12.70 -4.33
C THR A 186 7.65 13.75 -4.79
N PRO A 187 8.93 13.37 -4.90
CA PRO A 187 9.91 14.20 -5.58
C PRO A 187 9.43 14.59 -6.97
N ASP A 188 9.64 15.84 -7.32
CA ASP A 188 9.26 16.37 -8.62
C ASP A 188 10.11 15.74 -9.73
N GLU A 189 9.47 15.24 -10.79
CA GLU A 189 10.15 14.51 -11.88
C GLU A 189 11.14 15.37 -12.66
N LYS A 190 10.93 16.69 -12.73
CA LYS A 190 11.84 17.65 -13.36
C LYS A 190 12.87 18.19 -12.36
N ASN A 191 12.59 18.15 -11.06
CA ASN A 191 13.47 18.62 -10.00
C ASN A 191 13.34 17.80 -8.70
N ALA A 192 14.13 16.72 -8.58
CA ALA A 192 14.09 15.82 -7.43
C ALA A 192 14.44 16.47 -6.06
N SER A 193 14.87 17.74 -6.03
CA SER A 193 15.05 18.50 -4.78
C SER A 193 13.77 19.17 -4.28
N GLN A 194 12.71 19.18 -5.08
CA GLN A 194 11.39 19.69 -4.74
C GLN A 194 10.40 18.54 -4.65
N TYR A 195 9.28 18.77 -3.96
CA TYR A 195 8.20 17.81 -3.84
C TYR A 195 6.94 18.40 -4.46
N THR A 196 6.21 17.59 -5.19
CA THR A 196 4.92 17.95 -5.78
C THR A 196 3.81 17.04 -5.26
N LEU A 197 2.61 17.60 -5.22
CA LEU A 197 1.39 16.85 -5.00
C LEU A 197 1.02 16.15 -6.31
N GLN A 198 0.91 14.83 -6.28
CA GLN A 198 0.41 14.05 -7.40
C GLN A 198 -1.02 13.61 -7.10
N VAL A 199 -1.90 13.85 -8.07
CA VAL A 199 -3.26 13.29 -8.11
C VAL A 199 -3.29 12.31 -9.27
N ARG A 200 -3.50 11.03 -8.99
CA ARG A 200 -3.41 9.98 -10.00
C ARG A 200 -4.58 9.00 -9.92
N GLU A 201 -5.12 8.63 -11.08
CA GLU A 201 -5.83 7.37 -11.25
C GLU A 201 -4.80 6.26 -11.49
N ARG A 202 -4.81 5.19 -10.69
CA ARG A 202 -3.75 4.17 -10.80
C ARG A 202 -3.80 3.54 -12.20
N LYS A 203 -2.70 3.64 -12.95
CA LYS A 203 -2.51 2.84 -14.17
C LYS A 203 -2.46 1.35 -13.78
N LEU A 204 -3.23 0.52 -14.46
CA LEU A 204 -3.18 -0.95 -14.33
C LEU A 204 -1.81 -1.44 -14.81
N ALA A 205 -0.78 -1.33 -13.96
CA ALA A 205 0.39 -2.16 -14.13
C ALA A 205 -0.06 -3.59 -13.83
N PHE A 206 0.10 -4.47 -14.84
CA PHE A 206 -0.18 -5.91 -14.90
C PHE A 206 0.56 -6.74 -13.82
N SER A 207 0.57 -6.30 -12.56
CA SER A 207 1.13 -7.08 -11.46
C SER A 207 -0.01 -7.75 -10.70
N ARG A 208 -0.24 -9.03 -11.02
CA ARG A 208 -0.99 -9.98 -10.18
C ARG A 208 -0.34 -10.19 -8.80
N LEU A 209 0.75 -9.48 -8.48
CA LEU A 209 1.58 -9.64 -7.29
C LEU A 209 1.70 -8.36 -6.45
N ASN A 210 0.65 -7.55 -6.33
CA ASN A 210 0.62 -6.45 -5.37
C ASN A 210 -0.17 -6.84 -4.11
N TYR A 211 0.47 -7.66 -3.28
CA TYR A 211 0.00 -7.94 -1.92
C TYR A 211 0.08 -6.65 -1.09
N LEU A 212 -1.07 -6.20 -0.57
CA LEU A 212 -1.22 -5.20 0.50
C LEU A 212 -0.91 -3.74 0.14
N GLN A 213 -1.74 -3.13 -0.72
CA GLN A 213 -1.85 -1.67 -0.77
C GLN A 213 -3.31 -1.22 -0.85
N PHE A 214 -3.81 -0.64 0.24
CA PHE A 214 -5.13 -0.02 0.41
C PHE A 214 -5.22 1.36 -0.26
N TYR A 215 -4.64 1.50 -1.46
CA TYR A 215 -4.59 2.77 -2.19
C TYR A 215 -5.32 2.59 -3.51
N LYS A 216 -6.56 3.07 -3.64
CA LYS A 216 -7.28 2.96 -4.91
C LYS A 216 -8.00 4.25 -5.29
N GLY A 217 -7.55 4.88 -6.36
CA GLY A 217 -8.40 5.65 -7.27
C GLY A 217 -9.02 4.74 -8.34
N GLN A 218 -9.58 3.61 -7.90
CA GLN A 218 -10.14 2.54 -8.74
C GLN A 218 -11.23 1.79 -7.96
N PRO A 219 -12.14 1.06 -8.63
CA PRO A 219 -13.09 0.19 -7.96
C PRO A 219 -12.44 -0.84 -7.03
N ALA A 220 -13.22 -1.35 -6.08
CA ALA A 220 -12.73 -2.24 -5.03
C ALA A 220 -12.12 -3.54 -5.59
N ILE A 221 -12.70 -4.12 -6.66
CA ILE A 221 -12.15 -5.26 -7.40
C ILE A 221 -11.72 -4.85 -8.82
N GLU A 222 -11.13 -5.76 -9.59
CA GLU A 222 -10.63 -5.48 -10.95
C GLU A 222 -11.78 -5.06 -11.89
N THR A 223 -11.56 -4.04 -12.73
CA THR A 223 -12.60 -3.47 -13.61
C THR A 223 -13.22 -4.52 -14.54
N ALA A 224 -12.41 -5.46 -15.03
CA ALA A 224 -12.87 -6.57 -15.84
C ALA A 224 -13.95 -7.43 -15.16
N TYR A 225 -13.94 -7.53 -13.83
CA TYR A 225 -14.94 -8.31 -13.09
C TYR A 225 -16.33 -7.67 -13.11
N TYR A 226 -16.41 -6.34 -13.22
CA TYR A 226 -17.67 -5.62 -13.36
C TYR A 226 -18.15 -5.60 -14.82
N LEU A 227 -17.22 -5.46 -15.78
CA LEU A 227 -17.56 -5.14 -17.16
C LEU A 227 -17.71 -6.38 -18.08
N ASN A 228 -17.03 -7.49 -17.78
CA ASN A 228 -17.06 -8.68 -18.63
C ASN A 228 -17.91 -9.80 -17.99
N ALA A 229 -19.20 -9.80 -18.34
CA ALA A 229 -20.17 -10.80 -17.91
C ALA A 229 -20.07 -12.13 -18.67
N SER A 230 -19.24 -12.23 -19.71
CA SER A 230 -19.11 -13.46 -20.51
C SER A 230 -18.14 -14.47 -19.91
N HIS A 231 -17.18 -14.03 -19.08
CA HIS A 231 -16.22 -14.93 -18.45
C HIS A 231 -16.79 -15.53 -17.15
N PRO A 232 -16.93 -16.87 -17.04
CA PRO A 232 -17.60 -17.50 -15.89
C PRO A 232 -16.92 -17.20 -14.55
N ASP A 233 -15.58 -17.14 -14.51
CA ASP A 233 -14.86 -16.82 -13.28
C ASP A 233 -15.10 -15.37 -12.83
N TYR A 234 -15.23 -14.42 -13.75
CA TYR A 234 -15.45 -13.01 -13.41
C TYR A 234 -16.82 -12.82 -12.77
N VAL A 235 -17.83 -13.50 -13.31
CA VAL A 235 -19.17 -13.57 -12.71
C VAL A 235 -19.11 -14.18 -11.30
N ARG A 236 -18.26 -15.21 -11.08
CA ARG A 236 -18.07 -15.82 -9.77
C ARG A 236 -17.40 -14.87 -8.76
N TYR A 237 -16.37 -14.12 -9.18
CA TYR A 237 -15.71 -13.12 -8.33
C TYR A 237 -16.66 -11.98 -7.96
N LEU A 238 -17.36 -11.41 -8.93
CA LEU A 238 -18.35 -10.35 -8.69
C LEU A 238 -19.46 -10.80 -7.73
N ARG A 239 -19.97 -12.03 -7.91
CA ARG A 239 -20.97 -12.62 -7.00
C ARG A 239 -20.43 -12.77 -5.58
N SER A 240 -19.18 -13.20 -5.43
CA SER A 240 -18.53 -13.37 -4.12
C SER A 240 -18.32 -12.02 -3.42
N TYR A 241 -17.91 -11.01 -4.18
CA TYR A 241 -17.76 -9.64 -3.68
C TYR A 241 -19.10 -9.02 -3.26
N ARG A 242 -20.15 -9.18 -4.08
CA ARG A 242 -21.52 -8.78 -3.73
C ARG A 242 -21.98 -9.45 -2.43
N ARG A 243 -21.71 -10.74 -2.25
CA ARG A 243 -22.03 -11.45 -1.00
C ARG A 243 -21.26 -10.85 0.19
N LEU A 244 -19.96 -10.60 0.04
CA LEU A 244 -19.14 -9.99 1.09
C LEU A 244 -19.70 -8.62 1.51
N LEU A 245 -20.03 -7.75 0.55
CA LEU A 245 -20.63 -6.44 0.82
C LEU A 245 -21.93 -6.58 1.62
N ARG A 246 -22.83 -7.48 1.20
CA ARG A 246 -24.11 -7.72 1.88
C ARG A 246 -23.92 -8.21 3.32
N GLU A 247 -23.05 -9.20 3.53
CA GLU A 247 -22.77 -9.73 4.87
C GLU A 247 -22.11 -8.66 5.76
N ALA A 248 -21.18 -7.87 5.23
CA ALA A 248 -20.54 -6.78 5.96
C ALA A 248 -21.56 -5.71 6.37
N VAL A 249 -22.44 -5.30 5.46
CA VAL A 249 -23.51 -4.34 5.75
C VAL A 249 -24.45 -4.88 6.82
N LEU A 250 -24.90 -6.12 6.72
CA LEU A 250 -25.76 -6.73 7.74
C LEU A 250 -25.06 -6.81 9.10
N LEU A 251 -23.77 -7.14 9.15
CA LEU A 251 -23.00 -7.14 10.39
C LEU A 251 -22.92 -5.74 11.01
N LEU A 252 -22.71 -4.72 10.18
CA LEU A 252 -22.59 -3.33 10.64
C LEU A 252 -23.94 -2.71 11.02
N THR A 253 -25.05 -3.17 10.46
CA THR A 253 -26.40 -2.63 10.70
C THR A 253 -27.28 -3.48 11.61
N GLN A 254 -26.70 -4.47 12.31
CA GLN A 254 -27.42 -5.43 13.15
C GLN A 254 -28.51 -6.22 12.40
N GLY A 255 -28.27 -6.53 11.13
CA GLY A 255 -29.19 -7.30 10.31
C GLY A 255 -30.33 -6.46 9.70
N ASN A 256 -30.24 -5.13 9.72
CA ASN A 256 -31.21 -4.26 9.05
C ASN A 256 -31.23 -4.57 7.54
N GLN A 257 -32.34 -5.15 7.08
CA GLN A 257 -32.52 -5.54 5.68
C GLN A 257 -32.68 -4.34 4.75
N GLU A 258 -33.13 -3.18 5.24
CA GLU A 258 -33.27 -1.97 4.41
C GLU A 258 -31.91 -1.47 3.91
N SER A 259 -30.85 -1.69 4.68
CA SER A 259 -29.47 -1.32 4.31
C SER A 259 -28.90 -2.19 3.19
N LEU A 260 -29.54 -3.31 2.85
CA LEU A 260 -29.10 -4.13 1.72
C LEU A 260 -29.27 -3.42 0.39
N GLN A 261 -30.28 -2.54 0.25
CA GLN A 261 -30.42 -1.74 -0.96
C GLN A 261 -29.22 -0.81 -1.12
N ASP A 262 -28.77 -0.17 -0.03
CA ASP A 262 -27.58 0.68 -0.04
C ASP A 262 -26.34 -0.10 -0.53
N SER A 263 -26.22 -1.40 -0.18
CA SER A 263 -25.13 -2.26 -0.65
C SER A 263 -25.18 -2.55 -2.17
N GLU A 264 -26.38 -2.63 -2.75
CA GLU A 264 -26.55 -2.81 -4.20
C GLU A 264 -26.28 -1.51 -4.94
N ASP A 265 -26.70 -0.38 -4.38
CA ASP A 265 -26.44 0.95 -4.93
C ASP A 265 -24.93 1.26 -4.92
N MET A 266 -24.22 0.88 -3.86
CA MET A 266 -22.75 0.93 -3.79
C MET A 266 -22.09 0.09 -4.89
N LEU A 267 -22.57 -1.14 -5.10
CA LEU A 267 -22.03 -2.03 -6.14
C LEU A 267 -22.30 -1.47 -7.56
N GLN A 268 -23.46 -0.86 -7.77
CA GLN A 268 -23.81 -0.20 -9.03
C GLN A 268 -22.91 1.01 -9.29
N PHE A 269 -22.67 1.84 -8.27
CA PHE A 269 -21.72 2.95 -8.36
C PHE A 269 -20.33 2.46 -8.73
N GLU A 270 -19.82 1.41 -8.08
CA GLU A 270 -18.51 0.84 -8.42
C GLU A 270 -18.44 0.30 -9.87
N ALA A 271 -19.52 -0.28 -10.39
CA ALA A 271 -19.58 -0.72 -11.78
C ALA A 271 -19.54 0.46 -12.77
N GLN A 272 -20.22 1.57 -12.45
CA GLN A 272 -20.13 2.80 -13.24
C GLN A 272 -18.72 3.39 -13.18
N PHE A 273 -18.12 3.42 -11.98
CA PHE A 273 -16.75 3.86 -11.79
C PHE A 273 -15.76 3.00 -12.58
N ALA A 274 -15.93 1.68 -12.60
CA ALA A 274 -15.13 0.77 -13.40
C ALA A 274 -15.16 1.08 -14.89
N ASN A 275 -16.32 1.47 -15.41
CA ASN A 275 -16.49 1.85 -16.81
C ASN A 275 -15.70 3.13 -17.12
N VAL A 276 -15.80 4.15 -16.27
CA VAL A 276 -15.06 5.41 -16.43
C VAL A 276 -13.54 5.16 -16.38
N SER A 277 -13.05 4.44 -15.37
CA SER A 277 -11.63 4.11 -15.25
C SER A 277 -11.10 3.29 -16.43
N TYR A 278 -11.91 2.38 -17.00
CA TYR A 278 -11.53 1.60 -18.16
C TYR A 278 -11.37 2.46 -19.43
N VAL A 279 -12.33 3.36 -19.67
CA VAL A 279 -12.29 4.27 -20.83
C VAL A 279 -11.06 5.17 -20.77
N LEU A 280 -10.78 5.76 -19.61
CA LEU A 280 -9.60 6.61 -19.41
C LEU A 280 -8.29 5.85 -19.73
N HIS A 281 -8.15 4.63 -19.23
CA HIS A 281 -6.98 3.79 -19.53
C HIS A 281 -6.79 3.50 -21.03
N VAL A 282 -7.87 3.18 -21.76
CA VAL A 282 -7.79 2.94 -23.20
C VAL A 282 -7.36 4.21 -23.94
N THR A 283 -7.92 5.37 -23.58
CA THR A 283 -7.61 6.64 -24.22
C THR A 283 -6.17 7.13 -23.96
N GLU A 284 -5.62 6.88 -22.77
CA GLU A 284 -4.23 7.23 -22.45
C GLU A 284 -3.22 6.29 -23.13
N ASN A 285 -3.49 4.98 -23.17
CA ASN A 285 -2.60 4.04 -23.85
C ASN A 285 -2.51 4.28 -25.37
N THR A 286 -3.56 4.83 -25.98
CA THR A 286 -3.51 5.27 -27.39
C THR A 286 -2.65 6.51 -27.63
N LYS A 287 -2.34 7.31 -26.60
CA LYS A 287 -1.45 8.48 -26.72
C LYS A 287 0.03 8.15 -26.52
N CYS A 288 0.35 7.07 -25.80
CA CYS A 288 1.75 6.68 -25.53
C CYS A 288 2.45 5.92 -26.68
N TYR A 289 1.77 5.68 -27.81
CA TYR A 289 2.37 5.01 -28.98
C TYR A 289 1.96 5.68 -30.29
N GLN A 290 2.33 6.95 -30.44
CA GLN A 290 2.60 7.50 -31.76
C GLN A 290 4.08 7.87 -31.83
N PRO A 291 4.91 7.14 -32.62
CA PRO A 291 6.24 7.65 -32.93
C PRO A 291 6.02 8.94 -33.72
N SER A 292 6.36 10.06 -33.10
CA SER A 292 6.48 11.36 -33.76
C SER A 292 7.42 11.20 -34.94
N THR A 293 6.86 10.98 -36.13
CA THR A 293 7.54 11.23 -37.38
C THR A 293 7.21 12.66 -37.78
N ASN A 294 8.24 13.50 -37.71
CA ASN A 294 8.36 14.87 -38.23
C ASN A 294 8.32 15.96 -37.16
N GLY A 295 9.51 16.46 -36.85
CA GLY A 295 9.85 17.87 -36.98
C GLY A 295 9.16 18.85 -36.04
N SER A 296 9.95 19.35 -35.07
CA SER A 296 9.80 20.65 -34.41
C SER A 296 8.43 20.94 -33.77
N ASP A 297 8.23 20.41 -32.56
CA ASP A 297 7.33 21.02 -31.56
C ASP A 297 7.78 20.59 -30.14
N ASP A 298 8.87 21.21 -29.65
CA ASP A 298 9.44 20.97 -28.31
C ASP A 298 8.66 21.69 -27.19
N ASN A 299 7.33 21.80 -27.27
CA ASN A 299 6.56 22.62 -26.32
C ASN A 299 5.21 22.06 -25.86
N ILE A 300 5.03 20.74 -25.92
CA ILE A 300 3.95 20.10 -25.17
C ILE A 300 4.53 19.70 -23.82
N ASP A 301 4.12 20.38 -22.74
CA ASP A 301 4.43 19.95 -21.38
C ASP A 301 3.71 18.62 -21.08
N GLU A 302 4.33 17.51 -21.47
CA GLU A 302 3.84 16.15 -21.23
C GLU A 302 3.79 15.78 -19.73
N SER A 303 4.24 16.67 -18.82
CA SER A 303 4.24 16.37 -17.38
C SER A 303 2.87 16.45 -16.71
N GLY A 304 1.83 16.96 -17.40
CA GLY A 304 0.48 17.04 -16.85
C GLY A 304 0.37 17.93 -15.61
N ARG A 305 1.32 18.86 -15.42
CA ARG A 305 1.33 19.80 -14.30
C ARG A 305 0.25 20.84 -14.48
N MET A 306 -0.42 21.14 -13.37
CA MET A 306 -1.37 22.23 -13.28
C MET A 306 -1.32 22.84 -11.89
N THR A 307 -1.64 24.12 -11.81
CA THR A 307 -1.91 24.84 -10.56
C THR A 307 -3.22 24.35 -9.94
N ILE A 308 -3.46 24.70 -8.67
CA ILE A 308 -4.70 24.33 -7.99
C ILE A 308 -5.89 25.08 -8.64
N GLU A 309 -5.66 26.31 -9.09
CA GLU A 309 -6.64 27.13 -9.79
C GLU A 309 -7.05 26.48 -11.12
N GLU A 310 -6.09 26.02 -11.92
CA GLU A 310 -6.36 25.27 -13.16
C GLU A 310 -7.10 23.95 -12.88
N LEU A 311 -6.73 23.23 -11.81
CA LEU A 311 -7.44 22.01 -11.41
C LEU A 311 -8.90 22.31 -11.00
N GLN A 312 -9.16 23.43 -10.33
CA GLN A 312 -10.51 23.85 -9.97
C GLN A 312 -11.34 24.25 -11.19
N GLU A 313 -10.73 24.83 -12.22
CA GLU A 313 -11.40 25.11 -13.48
C GLU A 313 -11.73 23.83 -14.24
N TYR A 314 -10.80 22.86 -14.24
CA TYR A 314 -10.98 21.57 -14.90
C TYR A 314 -12.00 20.66 -14.18
N ALA A 315 -12.00 20.68 -12.84
CA ALA A 315 -12.85 19.86 -11.99
C ALA A 315 -13.55 20.70 -10.90
N PRO A 316 -14.55 21.52 -11.28
CA PRO A 316 -15.20 22.46 -10.34
C PRO A 316 -15.94 21.76 -9.19
N GLU A 317 -16.37 20.51 -9.40
CA GLU A 317 -17.00 19.66 -8.38
C GLU A 317 -16.08 19.34 -7.18
N ILE A 318 -14.76 19.35 -7.39
CA ILE A 318 -13.76 19.14 -6.33
C ILE A 318 -13.51 20.46 -5.57
N GLY A 319 -13.73 21.60 -6.24
CA GLY A 319 -13.42 22.95 -5.77
C GLY A 319 -14.54 23.68 -5.03
N GLY A 320 -15.58 22.98 -4.55
CA GLY A 320 -16.70 23.59 -3.82
C GLY A 320 -16.23 24.55 -2.73
N GLY A 321 -16.50 25.85 -2.94
CA GLY A 321 -15.82 26.96 -2.29
C GLY A 321 -15.82 26.99 -0.76
N ALA A 322 -14.78 27.65 -0.25
CA ALA A 322 -14.46 27.97 1.15
C ALA A 322 -13.84 26.82 1.96
N SER A 323 -12.50 26.74 1.94
CA SER A 323 -11.67 27.11 3.10
C SER A 323 -10.18 26.93 2.77
N ARG A 324 -9.41 28.04 2.72
CA ARG A 324 -7.93 28.03 2.76
C ARG A 324 -7.37 27.48 4.09
N SER A 325 -8.13 26.63 4.80
CA SER A 325 -7.88 26.21 6.17
C SER A 325 -7.93 24.69 6.40
N ALA A 326 -8.40 23.88 5.45
CA ALA A 326 -8.57 22.43 5.69
C ALA A 326 -7.26 21.63 5.63
N ALA A 327 -6.18 22.18 5.07
CA ALA A 327 -4.85 21.58 5.10
C ALA A 327 -3.84 22.46 5.85
N ARG A 328 -4.21 23.01 7.01
CA ARG A 328 -3.18 23.29 8.01
C ARG A 328 -2.80 21.95 8.62
N PHE A 329 -1.67 21.39 8.22
CA PHE A 329 -0.95 20.40 9.01
C PHE A 329 -0.68 21.04 10.39
N ASN A 330 -1.63 20.87 11.30
CA ASN A 330 -1.52 21.38 12.64
C ASN A 330 -0.50 20.49 13.35
N HIS A 331 0.70 21.02 13.62
CA HIS A 331 1.79 20.31 14.29
C HIS A 331 1.47 19.89 15.75
N GLN A 332 0.21 19.96 16.18
CA GLN A 332 -0.25 19.70 17.54
C GLN A 332 -1.66 19.07 17.51
N LEU A 333 -1.77 17.84 17.02
CA LEU A 333 -2.87 16.95 17.39
C LEU A 333 -2.37 16.02 18.52
N PRO A 334 -3.08 15.93 19.66
CA PRO A 334 -2.71 15.03 20.74
C PRO A 334 -3.00 13.59 20.30
N LEU A 335 -1.96 12.76 20.25
CA LEU A 335 -2.09 11.31 20.07
C LEU A 335 -2.99 10.74 21.18
N PRO A 336 -4.07 10.00 20.88
CA PRO A 336 -5.09 9.60 21.86
C PRO A 336 -4.65 8.51 22.87
N TRP A 337 -3.34 8.30 23.07
CA TRP A 337 -2.79 7.24 23.93
C TRP A 337 -1.74 7.70 24.96
N ILE A 338 -1.84 8.95 25.42
CA ILE A 338 -1.01 9.45 26.52
C ILE A 338 -1.93 9.83 27.70
N PRO A 339 -1.87 9.11 28.85
CA PRO A 339 -2.61 9.55 30.02
C PRO A 339 -2.00 10.86 30.57
N PRO A 340 -2.81 11.79 31.11
CA PRO A 340 -2.30 13.05 31.64
C PRO A 340 -1.44 12.81 32.88
N ARG A 341 -0.17 13.23 32.85
CA ARG A 341 0.67 13.31 34.05
C ARG A 341 0.29 14.55 34.86
N ALA A 342 -0.02 14.34 36.13
CA ALA A 342 -0.25 15.38 37.12
C ALA A 342 1.05 16.17 37.45
N GLY A 343 0.93 17.50 37.57
CA GLY A 343 1.58 18.28 38.63
C GLY A 343 3.02 18.80 38.48
N SER A 344 3.13 20.03 37.95
CA SER A 344 3.98 21.15 38.46
C SER A 344 5.49 21.20 38.07
N PRO A 345 6.19 22.36 38.21
CA PRO A 345 6.61 23.15 37.04
C PRO A 345 8.12 23.42 36.96
N SER A 346 8.68 23.47 35.76
CA SER A 346 9.94 24.19 35.52
C SER A 346 10.06 24.67 34.08
N SER A 347 10.12 25.99 33.96
CA SER A 347 10.31 26.80 32.76
C SER A 347 11.59 26.45 32.00
N ILE A 348 11.46 26.02 30.75
CA ILE A 348 12.53 26.11 29.74
C ILE A 348 11.91 26.61 28.44
N SER A 349 12.18 27.88 28.13
CA SER A 349 11.87 28.55 26.87
C SER A 349 12.58 27.85 25.70
N ARG A 350 11.82 27.42 24.68
CA ARG A 350 12.37 27.01 23.37
C ARG A 350 11.95 28.02 22.28
N PRO A 351 12.84 28.31 21.32
CA PRO A 351 12.68 29.44 20.40
C PRO A 351 11.70 29.12 19.27
N LYS A 352 10.87 30.12 18.92
CA LYS A 352 9.98 30.11 17.75
C LYS A 352 10.83 30.10 16.47
N ALA A 353 10.86 28.98 15.75
CA ALA A 353 11.30 28.96 14.35
C ALA A 353 10.05 29.13 13.46
N ARG A 354 9.86 30.35 12.93
CA ARG A 354 8.94 30.62 11.82
C ARG A 354 9.62 30.13 10.54
N GLN A 355 9.04 29.15 9.87
CA GLN A 355 9.30 28.90 8.44
C GLN A 355 7.95 28.91 7.75
N GLY A 356 7.69 29.98 7.00
CA GLY A 356 6.53 30.10 6.12
C GLY A 356 6.78 29.32 4.84
N LEU A 357 5.79 28.54 4.42
CA LEU A 357 5.68 28.03 3.07
C LEU A 357 5.06 29.13 2.21
N TYR A 358 5.82 29.62 1.23
CA TYR A 358 5.31 30.50 0.19
C TYR A 358 4.64 29.63 -0.87
N PHE A 359 3.38 29.92 -1.16
CA PHE A 359 2.65 29.43 -2.31
C PHE A 359 2.77 30.51 -3.39
N LEU A 360 3.18 30.12 -4.60
CA LEU A 360 2.98 30.90 -5.82
C LEU A 360 1.85 30.24 -6.61
#